data_AF-A0A523T311-F1
#
_entry.id   AF-A0A523T311-F1
#
_cell.length_a   1.000
_cell.length_b   1.000
_cell.length_c   1.000
_cell.angle_alpha   90.00
_cell.angle_beta   90.00
_cell.angle_gamma   90.00
#
_symmetry.space_group_name_H-M   'P 1'
#
loop_
_entity.id
_entity.type
_entity.pdbx_description
1 polymer ?
#
loop_
_entity_poly.entity_id
_entity_poly.type
_entity_poly.pdbx_seq_one_letter_code
_entity_poly.pdbx_strand_id
1 'polypeptide(L)'
;MSENQVLLDWLPFRPLVGKIKPLKLDEYPKDLIIEGYSKKIGECHYYIRGFDTSFIKALTDPTSNAAENYFFTSAARKDYDLETKVGFNLKNRAKQVIGGSFRFTISYGEAGIAGITREWEGSHVSGAITFLPPTTILSPEEAIDGLLNVLTGGEMTEPLPSWEQKIGFPGLDDLRTKIDEKEKRKETLVNEIEELASKIADVAKLRRLLWADGTPLENAVRDAFVILGFSEMRKIRAPNLEDWVMDLKYIDEFKHGVFEIKG
;
A
#
# COMPACT_ATOMS: atom_id res chain seq x y z
N MET A 1 -19.31 44.12 -12.46
CA MET A 1 -19.35 42.74 -11.93
C MET A 1 -17.97 42.16 -12.16
N SER A 2 -17.30 41.68 -11.11
CA SER A 2 -15.94 41.14 -11.25
C SER A 2 -16.01 39.68 -11.70
N GLU A 3 -14.97 39.21 -12.40
CA GLU A 3 -14.87 37.82 -12.92
C GLU A 3 -15.05 36.74 -11.84
N ASN A 4 -14.87 37.09 -10.56
CA ASN A 4 -15.09 36.20 -9.43
C ASN A 4 -16.57 35.99 -9.06
N GLN A 5 -17.49 36.83 -9.53
CA GLN A 5 -18.94 36.67 -9.25
C GLN A 5 -19.59 35.59 -10.13
N VAL A 6 -19.12 35.39 -11.36
CA VAL A 6 -19.66 34.35 -12.28
C VAL A 6 -19.22 32.94 -11.85
N LEU A 7 -18.11 32.81 -11.14
CA LEU A 7 -17.60 31.56 -10.57
C LEU A 7 -18.40 31.05 -9.35
N LEU A 8 -19.41 31.78 -8.88
CA LEU A 8 -20.12 31.51 -7.63
C LEU A 8 -21.61 31.16 -7.81
N ASP A 9 -22.16 31.23 -9.04
CA ASP A 9 -23.58 30.95 -9.32
C ASP A 9 -23.93 29.44 -9.38
N TRP A 10 -22.96 28.53 -9.24
CA TRP A 10 -23.14 27.06 -9.32
C TRP A 10 -23.32 26.33 -7.96
N LEU A 11 -23.39 27.06 -6.85
CA LEU A 11 -23.60 26.50 -5.50
C LEU A 11 -24.96 26.92 -4.93
N PRO A 12 -25.91 26.00 -4.69
CA PRO A 12 -27.24 26.43 -4.24
C PRO A 12 -27.29 26.82 -2.77
N PHE A 13 -26.42 26.34 -1.87
CA PHE A 13 -26.37 26.83 -0.49
C PHE A 13 -24.97 26.68 0.09
N ARG A 14 -24.41 27.77 0.63
CA ARG A 14 -23.23 27.69 1.50
C ARG A 14 -23.64 26.94 2.77
N PRO A 15 -23.02 25.82 3.16
CA PRO A 15 -23.10 25.43 4.55
C PRO A 15 -22.28 26.46 5.33
N LEU A 16 -22.95 27.21 6.21
CA LEU A 16 -22.27 27.97 7.26
C LEU A 16 -21.31 27.01 7.96
N VAL A 17 -20.01 27.32 7.89
CA VAL A 17 -18.88 26.52 8.39
C VAL A 17 -18.84 26.58 9.92
N GLY A 18 -19.92 26.12 10.56
CA GLY A 18 -20.08 26.02 12.00
C GLY A 18 -20.39 24.58 12.38
N LYS A 19 -19.38 23.87 12.89
CA LYS A 19 -19.45 22.61 13.68
C LYS A 19 -20.69 21.74 13.42
N ILE A 20 -20.69 21.04 12.28
CA ILE A 20 -21.75 20.08 11.97
C ILE A 20 -21.44 18.77 12.71
N LYS A 21 -21.91 18.65 13.95
CA LYS A 21 -22.04 17.34 14.63
C LYS A 21 -22.97 16.45 13.80
N PRO A 22 -22.74 15.14 13.64
CA PRO A 22 -23.77 14.26 13.08
C PRO A 22 -25.04 14.25 13.97
N LEU A 23 -26.22 14.04 13.38
CA LEU A 23 -27.47 13.81 14.12
C LEU A 23 -27.83 12.34 14.06
N LYS A 24 -28.52 11.89 15.11
CA LYS A 24 -29.03 10.55 15.40
C LYS A 24 -29.40 9.70 14.18
N LEU A 25 -29.00 8.43 14.27
CA LEU A 25 -29.36 7.34 13.36
C LEU A 25 -30.87 7.20 13.24
N ASP A 26 -31.42 7.65 12.12
CA ASP A 26 -32.67 7.09 11.61
C ASP A 26 -32.29 6.19 10.43
N GLU A 27 -32.44 4.89 10.68
CA GLU A 27 -32.44 3.78 9.72
C GLU A 27 -31.12 3.52 8.96
N TYR A 28 -30.18 2.89 9.66
CA TYR A 28 -29.10 2.14 9.02
C TYR A 28 -29.45 0.65 8.98
N PRO A 29 -28.90 -0.12 8.03
CA PRO A 29 -28.71 -1.55 8.28
C PRO A 29 -28.04 -1.66 9.66
N LYS A 30 -28.54 -2.56 10.52
CA LYS A 30 -28.00 -2.80 11.88
C LYS A 30 -26.60 -3.45 11.83
N ASP A 31 -25.74 -3.01 10.93
CA ASP A 31 -24.32 -3.31 10.95
C ASP A 31 -23.73 -2.53 12.14
N LEU A 32 -23.58 -3.23 13.26
CA LEU A 32 -23.01 -2.74 14.53
C LEU A 32 -21.72 -1.92 14.32
N ILE A 33 -20.95 -2.25 13.27
CA ILE A 33 -19.72 -1.59 12.83
C ILE A 33 -19.93 -0.11 12.53
N ILE A 34 -20.92 0.20 11.68
CA ILE A 34 -21.16 1.56 11.18
C ILE A 34 -21.78 2.41 12.28
N GLU A 35 -22.62 1.83 13.12
CA GLU A 35 -23.17 2.53 14.27
C GLU A 35 -22.07 2.94 15.26
N GLY A 36 -21.18 2.01 15.63
CA GLY A 36 -20.05 2.29 16.53
C GLY A 36 -19.10 3.34 15.96
N TYR A 37 -18.78 3.24 14.68
CA TYR A 37 -17.94 4.22 13.99
C TYR A 37 -18.59 5.60 13.92
N SER A 38 -19.89 5.67 13.63
CA SER A 38 -20.61 6.94 13.45
C SER A 38 -20.60 7.82 14.70
N LYS A 39 -20.59 7.21 15.89
CA LYS A 39 -20.52 7.89 17.19
C LYS A 39 -19.17 8.60 17.41
N LYS A 40 -18.12 8.19 16.69
CA LYS A 40 -16.74 8.73 16.78
C LYS A 40 -16.49 9.90 15.81
N ILE A 41 -17.49 10.27 15.01
CA ILE A 41 -17.44 11.44 14.13
C ILE A 41 -18.01 12.63 14.91
N GLY A 42 -17.14 13.54 15.34
CA GLY A 42 -17.55 14.75 16.05
C GLY A 42 -17.91 15.89 15.11
N GLU A 43 -17.17 16.08 14.02
CA GLU A 43 -17.41 17.14 13.02
C GLU A 43 -17.15 16.59 11.60
N CYS A 44 -17.89 17.08 10.60
CA CYS A 44 -17.66 16.72 9.20
C CYS A 44 -17.77 17.96 8.31
N HIS A 45 -16.69 18.23 7.55
CA HIS A 45 -16.57 19.44 6.72
C HIS A 45 -16.80 19.19 5.23
N TYR A 46 -17.16 17.97 4.85
CA TYR A 46 -17.44 17.61 3.47
C TYR A 46 -18.74 16.81 3.36
N TYR A 47 -19.21 16.66 2.13
CA TYR A 47 -20.33 15.80 1.79
C TYR A 47 -20.14 15.25 0.37
N ILE A 48 -20.70 14.07 0.13
CA ILE A 48 -20.78 13.43 -1.17
C ILE A 48 -21.97 14.04 -1.91
N ARG A 49 -21.68 14.84 -2.94
CA ARG A 49 -22.71 15.45 -3.81
C ARG A 49 -23.32 14.42 -4.76
N GLY A 50 -22.52 13.46 -5.20
CA GLY A 50 -22.87 12.40 -6.15
C GLY A 50 -21.62 11.62 -6.55
N PHE A 51 -21.81 10.52 -7.25
CA PHE A 51 -20.73 9.75 -7.86
C PHE A 51 -20.68 10.05 -9.35
N ASP A 52 -19.53 10.53 -9.81
CA ASP A 52 -19.28 10.61 -11.23
C ASP A 52 -18.93 9.22 -11.76
N THR A 53 -19.89 8.58 -12.45
CA THR A 53 -19.71 7.26 -13.03
C THR A 53 -19.00 7.30 -14.38
N SER A 54 -18.65 8.49 -14.90
CA SER A 54 -18.01 8.66 -16.20
C SER A 54 -16.70 7.89 -16.31
N PHE A 55 -15.92 7.85 -15.21
CA PHE A 55 -14.68 7.07 -15.17
C PHE A 55 -14.94 5.56 -15.29
N ILE A 56 -15.92 5.04 -14.54
CA ILE A 56 -16.28 3.62 -14.59
C ILE A 56 -16.81 3.29 -15.98
N LYS A 57 -17.71 4.11 -16.51
CA LYS A 57 -18.22 3.98 -17.87
C LYS A 57 -17.08 3.99 -18.88
N ALA A 58 -16.12 4.90 -18.79
CA ALA A 58 -14.96 4.92 -19.69
C ALA A 58 -14.09 3.65 -19.60
N LEU A 59 -14.13 2.88 -18.51
CA LEU A 59 -13.41 1.62 -18.39
C LEU A 59 -14.21 0.42 -18.87
N THR A 60 -15.51 0.40 -18.63
CA THR A 60 -16.37 -0.77 -18.82
C THR A 60 -17.28 -0.69 -20.03
N ASP A 61 -17.41 0.48 -20.67
CA ASP A 61 -18.13 0.67 -21.91
C ASP A 61 -17.43 -0.13 -23.04
N PRO A 62 -18.14 -1.02 -23.75
CA PRO A 62 -17.58 -1.85 -24.83
C PRO A 62 -16.97 -1.06 -25.98
N THR A 63 -17.32 0.21 -26.13
CA THR A 63 -16.78 1.11 -27.16
C THR A 63 -15.48 1.78 -26.74
N SER A 64 -15.07 1.63 -25.48
CA SER A 64 -13.82 2.19 -24.97
C SER A 64 -12.60 1.34 -25.33
N ASN A 65 -11.46 2.00 -25.53
CA ASN A 65 -10.15 1.35 -25.69
C ASN A 65 -9.76 0.50 -24.46
N ALA A 66 -10.34 0.75 -23.29
CA ALA A 66 -10.07 0.00 -22.06
C ALA A 66 -10.93 -1.27 -21.91
N ALA A 67 -11.92 -1.48 -22.79
CA ALA A 67 -12.92 -2.52 -22.66
C ALA A 67 -12.33 -3.95 -22.71
N GLU A 68 -11.21 -4.15 -23.41
CA GLU A 68 -10.59 -5.48 -23.56
C GLU A 68 -10.08 -6.06 -22.22
N ASN A 69 -9.97 -5.25 -21.18
CA ASN A 69 -9.52 -5.67 -19.85
C ASN A 69 -10.61 -6.34 -18.99
N TYR A 70 -11.86 -6.35 -19.45
CA TYR A 70 -13.00 -6.85 -18.65
C TYR A 70 -13.70 -8.02 -19.36
N PHE A 71 -13.88 -9.13 -18.64
CA PHE A 71 -14.38 -10.39 -19.20
C PHE A 71 -15.81 -10.35 -19.76
N PHE A 72 -16.60 -9.33 -19.42
CA PHE A 72 -18.00 -9.17 -19.86
C PHE A 72 -18.17 -8.24 -21.07
N THR A 73 -17.11 -7.60 -21.57
CA THR A 73 -17.23 -6.55 -22.60
C THR A 73 -17.56 -7.09 -23.99
N SER A 74 -17.24 -8.36 -24.28
CA SER A 74 -17.65 -9.02 -25.52
C SER A 74 -19.17 -9.19 -25.62
N ALA A 75 -19.83 -9.56 -24.51
CA ALA A 75 -21.29 -9.68 -24.41
C ALA A 75 -21.99 -8.31 -24.34
N ALA A 76 -21.32 -7.30 -23.79
CA ALA A 76 -21.86 -5.94 -23.66
C ALA A 76 -21.82 -5.10 -24.96
N ARG A 77 -21.21 -5.59 -26.04
CA ARG A 77 -21.13 -4.86 -27.34
C ARG A 77 -22.48 -4.50 -27.95
N LYS A 78 -23.53 -5.26 -27.63
CA LYS A 78 -24.87 -5.05 -28.20
C LYS A 78 -25.62 -3.95 -27.43
N ASP A 79 -25.68 -4.08 -26.11
CA ASP A 79 -26.29 -3.11 -25.20
C ASP A 79 -25.56 -3.14 -23.86
N TYR A 80 -25.47 -1.96 -23.23
CA TYR A 80 -24.73 -1.72 -22.00
C TYR A 80 -25.46 -0.68 -21.15
N ASP A 81 -25.67 -0.99 -19.86
CA ASP A 81 -26.17 -0.04 -18.87
C ASP A 81 -25.36 -0.14 -17.56
N LEU A 82 -25.09 1.02 -16.96
CA LEU A 82 -24.33 1.14 -15.71
C LEU A 82 -25.20 1.83 -14.67
N GLU A 83 -25.58 1.08 -13.65
CA GLU A 83 -26.35 1.57 -12.50
C GLU A 83 -25.45 1.61 -11.25
N THR A 84 -25.59 2.67 -10.45
CA THR A 84 -25.00 2.71 -9.10
C THR A 84 -26.07 2.39 -8.07
N LYS A 85 -25.92 1.27 -7.38
CA LYS A 85 -26.77 0.88 -6.26
C LYS A 85 -26.17 1.34 -4.95
N VAL A 86 -26.97 2.05 -4.16
CA VAL A 86 -26.58 2.52 -2.83
C VAL A 86 -27.07 1.52 -1.80
N GLY A 87 -26.14 0.93 -1.05
CA GLY A 87 -26.44 0.03 0.06
C GLY A 87 -26.94 0.80 1.29
N PHE A 88 -26.16 1.75 1.77
CA PHE A 88 -26.57 2.67 2.85
C PHE A 88 -25.93 4.04 2.67
N ASN A 89 -26.52 5.06 3.32
CA ASN A 89 -26.01 6.43 3.33
C ASN A 89 -25.79 6.93 4.75
N LEU A 90 -24.58 7.34 5.07
CA LEU A 90 -24.28 8.12 6.26
C LEU A 90 -24.61 9.59 6.01
N LYS A 91 -25.47 10.21 6.81
CA LYS A 91 -25.91 11.60 6.62
C LYS A 91 -25.55 12.48 7.82
N ASN A 92 -25.25 13.75 7.56
CA ASN A 92 -25.04 14.76 8.60
C ASN A 92 -26.36 15.40 9.08
N ARG A 93 -26.27 16.33 10.04
CA ARG A 93 -27.42 17.12 10.55
C ARG A 93 -28.23 17.85 9.48
N ALA A 94 -27.58 18.26 8.39
CA ALA A 94 -28.21 18.92 7.26
C ALA A 94 -28.79 17.92 6.24
N LYS A 95 -28.87 16.63 6.58
CA LYS A 95 -29.32 15.52 5.71
C LYS A 95 -28.43 15.31 4.46
N GLN A 96 -27.22 15.84 4.46
CA GLN A 96 -26.25 15.66 3.37
C GLN A 96 -25.51 14.33 3.56
N VAL A 97 -25.27 13.61 2.48
CA VAL A 97 -24.52 12.35 2.50
C VAL A 97 -23.05 12.65 2.80
N ILE A 98 -22.47 12.03 3.82
CA ILE A 98 -21.06 12.19 4.22
C ILE A 98 -20.27 10.88 4.11
N GLY A 99 -20.97 9.77 3.87
CA GLY A 99 -20.41 8.44 3.68
C GLY A 99 -21.50 7.47 3.24
N GLY A 100 -21.15 6.23 2.93
CA GLY A 100 -22.10 5.23 2.45
C GLY A 100 -21.42 4.03 1.82
N SER A 101 -22.21 3.03 1.44
CA SER A 101 -21.74 1.87 0.67
C SER A 101 -22.39 1.84 -0.70
N PHE A 102 -21.58 1.62 -1.72
CA PHE A 102 -21.96 1.74 -3.13
C PHE A 102 -21.52 0.50 -3.90
N ARG A 103 -22.38 0.04 -4.81
CA ARG A 103 -22.09 -1.06 -5.73
C ARG A 103 -22.44 -0.61 -7.14
N PHE A 104 -21.68 -1.08 -8.11
CA PHE A 104 -21.94 -0.85 -9.53
C PHE A 104 -22.58 -2.10 -10.12
N THR A 105 -23.70 -1.94 -10.80
CA THR A 105 -24.34 -3.00 -11.58
C THR A 105 -24.17 -2.65 -13.04
N ILE A 106 -23.54 -3.57 -13.78
CA ILE A 106 -23.35 -3.47 -15.22
C ILE A 106 -24.27 -4.51 -15.85
N SER A 107 -25.29 -4.05 -16.55
CA SER A 107 -26.24 -4.92 -17.28
C SER A 107 -25.87 -4.90 -18.76
N TYR A 108 -25.94 -6.06 -19.42
CA TYR A 108 -25.47 -6.18 -20.80
C TYR A 108 -26.23 -7.21 -21.63
N GLY A 109 -26.20 -6.98 -22.96
CA GLY A 109 -26.88 -7.77 -23.98
C GLY A 109 -28.39 -7.68 -23.83
N GLU A 110 -29.05 -6.69 -24.45
CA GLU A 110 -30.50 -6.57 -24.34
C GLU A 110 -31.14 -7.66 -25.22
N ALA A 111 -31.94 -8.52 -24.59
CA ALA A 111 -32.82 -9.47 -25.24
C ALA A 111 -34.26 -8.99 -25.06
N GLY A 112 -34.99 -8.88 -26.18
CA GLY A 112 -36.38 -8.45 -26.14
C GLY A 112 -36.80 -7.74 -27.42
N ILE A 113 -38.10 -7.47 -27.49
CA ILE A 113 -38.67 -6.64 -28.55
C ILE A 113 -38.58 -5.19 -28.06
N ALA A 114 -37.86 -4.35 -28.80
CA ALA A 114 -37.70 -2.94 -28.49
C ALA A 114 -39.06 -2.29 -28.16
N GLY A 115 -39.21 -1.78 -26.94
CA GLY A 115 -40.41 -1.11 -26.47
C GLY A 115 -41.50 -1.99 -25.81
N ILE A 116 -41.28 -3.32 -25.65
CA ILE A 116 -42.25 -4.22 -25.01
C ILE A 116 -41.69 -4.88 -23.75
N THR A 117 -40.50 -5.49 -23.82
CA THR A 117 -39.82 -6.12 -22.68
C THR A 117 -38.33 -5.83 -22.75
N ARG A 118 -37.79 -5.35 -21.62
CA ARG A 118 -36.34 -5.14 -21.45
C ARG A 118 -35.81 -6.26 -20.56
N GLU A 119 -35.25 -7.29 -21.17
CA GLU A 119 -34.53 -8.34 -20.44
C GLU A 119 -33.05 -8.27 -20.78
N TRP A 120 -32.21 -8.35 -19.76
CA TRP A 120 -30.76 -8.36 -19.94
C TRP A 120 -30.27 -9.81 -20.02
N GLU A 121 -29.42 -10.12 -21.00
CA GLU A 121 -28.77 -11.41 -21.18
C GLU A 121 -27.81 -11.71 -20.01
N GLY A 122 -27.22 -10.67 -19.41
CA GLY A 122 -26.37 -10.81 -18.23
C GLY A 122 -26.26 -9.54 -17.39
N SER A 123 -25.76 -9.73 -16.17
CA SER A 123 -25.39 -8.63 -15.28
C SER A 123 -24.15 -8.96 -14.46
N HIS A 124 -23.31 -7.97 -14.23
CA HIS A 124 -22.18 -8.03 -13.32
C HIS A 124 -22.37 -7.03 -12.18
N VAL A 125 -22.13 -7.47 -10.94
CA VAL A 125 -22.25 -6.63 -9.74
C VAL A 125 -20.87 -6.53 -9.09
N SER A 126 -20.40 -5.30 -8.90
CA SER A 126 -19.12 -5.05 -8.22
C SER A 126 -19.19 -5.41 -6.74
N GLY A 127 -18.01 -5.58 -6.13
CA GLY A 127 -17.87 -5.50 -4.68
C GLY A 127 -18.39 -4.16 -4.13
N ALA A 128 -18.74 -4.14 -2.85
CA ALA A 128 -19.18 -2.94 -2.16
C ALA A 128 -18.00 -2.02 -1.85
N ILE A 129 -18.05 -0.78 -2.31
CA ILE A 129 -17.10 0.26 -1.94
C ILE A 129 -17.75 1.11 -0.85
N THR A 130 -17.12 1.15 0.33
CA THR A 130 -17.64 1.88 1.49
C THR A 130 -16.78 3.11 1.75
N PHE A 131 -17.41 4.28 1.72
CA PHE A 131 -16.81 5.55 2.10
C PHE A 131 -17.26 5.92 3.51
N LEU A 132 -16.30 6.07 4.42
CA LEU A 132 -16.54 6.52 5.79
C LEU A 132 -15.90 7.89 5.99
N PRO A 133 -16.57 8.82 6.70
CA PRO A 133 -15.98 10.09 7.04
C PRO A 133 -14.93 9.97 8.14
N PRO A 134 -13.88 10.81 8.12
CA PRO A 134 -12.82 10.76 9.10
C PRO A 134 -13.38 10.95 10.50
N THR A 135 -12.86 10.17 11.45
CA THR A 135 -13.14 10.40 12.86
C THR A 135 -12.47 11.70 13.28
N THR A 136 -13.17 12.49 14.08
CA THR A 136 -12.58 13.70 14.71
C THR A 136 -12.33 13.50 16.21
N ILE A 137 -12.74 12.34 16.75
CA ILE A 137 -12.56 11.98 18.16
C ILE A 137 -11.34 11.08 18.34
N LEU A 138 -11.10 10.18 17.39
CA LEU A 138 -9.94 9.27 17.38
C LEU A 138 -8.92 9.70 16.35
N SER A 139 -7.65 9.33 16.58
CA SER A 139 -6.62 9.43 15.55
C SER A 139 -6.96 8.52 14.35
N PRO A 140 -6.45 8.81 13.14
CA PRO A 140 -6.66 7.96 11.98
C PRO A 140 -6.24 6.50 12.20
N GLU A 141 -5.15 6.29 12.93
CA GLU A 141 -4.61 4.96 13.26
C GLU A 141 -5.57 4.18 14.15
N GLU A 142 -6.04 4.78 15.25
CA GLU A 142 -7.02 4.17 16.17
C GLU A 142 -8.35 3.86 15.48
N ALA A 143 -8.73 4.69 14.50
CA ALA A 143 -9.94 4.47 13.70
C ALA A 143 -9.77 3.28 12.75
N ILE A 144 -8.60 3.14 12.12
CA ILE A 144 -8.26 2.00 11.26
C ILE A 144 -8.22 0.71 12.09
N ASP A 145 -7.53 0.72 13.23
CA ASP A 145 -7.45 -0.44 14.13
C ASP A 145 -8.83 -0.84 14.64
N GLY A 146 -9.66 0.15 14.99
CA GLY A 146 -11.05 -0.09 15.37
C GLY A 146 -11.87 -0.74 14.24
N LEU A 147 -11.69 -0.32 12.98
CA LEU A 147 -12.35 -0.93 11.84
C LEU A 147 -11.85 -2.36 11.59
N LEU A 148 -10.54 -2.58 11.64
CA LEU A 148 -9.91 -3.89 11.42
C LEU A 148 -10.32 -4.89 12.50
N ASN A 149 -10.34 -4.48 13.76
CA ASN A 149 -10.78 -5.34 14.87
C ASN A 149 -12.22 -5.77 14.67
N VAL A 150 -13.11 -4.85 14.32
CA VAL A 150 -14.52 -5.20 14.10
C VAL A 150 -14.71 -6.08 12.86
N LEU A 151 -13.97 -5.83 11.76
CA LEU A 151 -14.03 -6.67 10.56
C LEU A 151 -13.45 -8.08 10.76
N THR A 152 -12.45 -8.22 11.63
CA THR A 152 -11.84 -9.51 11.96
C THR A 152 -12.55 -10.25 13.10
N GLY A 153 -13.60 -9.65 13.68
CA GLY A 153 -14.36 -10.24 14.79
C GLY A 153 -13.67 -10.11 16.16
N GLY A 154 -12.65 -9.26 16.26
CA GLY A 154 -12.03 -8.89 17.53
C GLY A 154 -12.95 -7.99 18.34
N GLU A 155 -13.11 -8.29 19.62
CA GLU A 155 -13.80 -7.39 20.55
C GLU A 155 -13.08 -6.04 20.59
N MET A 156 -13.82 -4.95 20.41
CA MET A 156 -13.34 -3.61 20.75
C MET A 156 -13.07 -3.61 22.26
N THR A 157 -11.82 -3.84 22.64
CA THR A 157 -11.37 -3.52 23.98
C THR A 157 -11.39 -2.01 24.09
N GLU A 158 -12.30 -1.49 24.92
CA GLU A 158 -12.22 -0.09 25.36
C GLU A 158 -10.78 0.15 25.86
N PRO A 159 -10.20 1.33 25.58
CA PRO A 159 -8.87 1.63 26.09
C PRO A 159 -8.90 1.48 27.61
N LEU A 160 -8.07 0.57 28.12
CA LEU A 160 -7.99 0.21 29.53
C LEU A 160 -7.94 1.50 30.37
N PRO A 161 -8.83 1.68 31.35
CA PRO A 161 -8.81 2.84 32.22
C PRO A 161 -7.42 3.05 32.81
N SER A 162 -6.96 4.30 32.90
CA SER A 162 -5.61 4.64 33.37
C SER A 162 -5.28 4.15 34.78
N TRP A 163 -6.29 3.78 35.58
CA TRP A 163 -6.11 3.17 36.89
C TRP A 163 -5.79 1.67 36.83
N GLU A 164 -6.19 0.97 35.77
CA GLU A 164 -5.97 -0.47 35.61
C GLU A 164 -4.49 -0.79 35.40
N GLN A 165 -3.77 0.09 34.69
CA GLN A 165 -2.30 0.01 34.56
C GLN A 165 -1.57 0.07 35.91
N LYS A 166 -2.22 0.60 36.96
CA LYS A 166 -1.65 0.70 38.32
C LYS A 166 -1.96 -0.52 39.19
N ILE A 167 -2.88 -1.39 38.77
CA ILE A 167 -3.19 -2.62 39.48
C ILE A 167 -2.28 -3.71 38.90
N GLY A 168 -1.25 -4.06 39.67
CA GLY A 168 -0.39 -5.20 39.34
C GLY A 168 -1.20 -6.48 39.38
N PHE A 169 -1.51 -7.04 38.21
CA PHE A 169 -2.19 -8.31 38.11
C PHE A 169 -1.18 -9.46 38.23
N PRO A 170 -1.33 -10.37 39.21
CA PRO A 170 -0.43 -11.52 39.32
C PRO A 170 -0.55 -12.40 38.06
N GLY A 171 0.60 -12.69 37.44
CA GLY A 171 0.71 -13.45 36.18
C GLY A 171 0.87 -12.59 34.91
N LEU A 172 0.56 -11.28 34.97
CA LEU A 172 0.81 -10.36 33.85
C LEU A 172 2.30 -10.05 33.69
N ASP A 173 3.04 -9.98 34.80
CA ASP A 173 4.50 -9.77 34.77
C ASP A 173 5.25 -10.98 34.20
N ASP A 174 4.75 -12.20 34.44
CA ASP A 174 5.29 -13.43 33.83
C ASP A 174 5.06 -13.43 32.31
N LEU A 175 3.89 -12.97 31.86
CA LEU A 175 3.59 -12.83 30.43
C LEU A 175 4.43 -11.73 29.78
N ARG A 176 4.63 -10.59 30.45
CA ARG A 176 5.52 -9.52 29.98
C ARG A 176 6.96 -10.01 29.84
N THR A 177 7.46 -10.71 30.85
CA THR A 177 8.81 -11.31 30.81
C THR A 177 8.94 -12.28 29.63
N LYS A 178 7.93 -13.13 29.39
CA LYS A 178 7.91 -14.01 28.21
C LYS A 178 7.87 -13.25 26.89
N ILE A 179 7.14 -12.14 26.81
CA ILE A 179 7.12 -11.29 25.61
C ILE A 179 8.52 -10.71 25.38
N ASP A 180 9.14 -10.12 26.39
CA ASP A 180 10.49 -9.55 26.29
C ASP A 180 11.54 -10.61 25.88
N GLU A 181 11.43 -11.84 26.41
CA GLU A 181 12.28 -12.96 25.99
C GLU A 181 12.08 -13.31 24.51
N LYS A 182 10.83 -13.31 24.02
CA LYS A 182 10.52 -13.58 22.61
C LYS A 182 10.99 -12.45 21.71
N GLU A 183 10.89 -11.20 22.14
CA GLU A 183 11.38 -10.04 21.40
C GLU A 183 12.91 -10.06 21.28
N LYS A 184 13.63 -10.33 22.37
CA LYS A 184 15.10 -10.53 22.32
C LYS A 184 15.50 -11.67 21.38
N ARG A 185 14.74 -12.76 21.39
CA ARG A 185 14.99 -13.88 20.47
C ARG A 185 14.73 -13.51 19.02
N LYS A 186 13.69 -12.71 18.74
CA LYS A 186 13.43 -12.16 17.41
C LYS A 186 14.60 -11.29 16.96
N GLU A 187 15.09 -10.39 17.80
CA GLU A 187 16.23 -9.53 17.49
C GLU A 187 17.49 -10.35 17.18
N THR A 188 17.75 -11.39 17.97
CA THR A 188 18.88 -12.32 17.72
C THR A 188 18.74 -13.00 16.35
N LEU A 189 17.55 -13.51 16.03
CA LEU A 189 17.28 -14.16 14.74
C LEU A 189 17.41 -13.18 13.56
N VAL A 190 17.03 -11.92 13.73
CA VAL A 190 17.21 -10.89 12.69
C VAL A 190 18.69 -10.67 12.42
N ASN A 191 19.50 -10.53 13.46
CA ASN A 191 20.96 -10.40 13.31
C ASN A 191 21.59 -11.62 12.63
N GLU A 192 21.13 -12.84 12.97
CA GLU A 192 21.57 -14.06 12.30
C GLU A 192 21.20 -14.08 10.81
N ILE A 193 19.99 -13.62 10.45
CA ILE A 193 19.56 -13.49 9.06
C ILE A 193 20.44 -12.49 8.31
N GLU A 194 20.73 -11.34 8.90
CA GLU A 194 21.62 -10.33 8.29
C GLU A 194 23.04 -10.87 8.08
N GLU A 195 23.58 -11.61 9.05
CA GLU A 195 24.90 -12.24 8.92
C GLU A 195 24.91 -13.29 7.79
N LEU A 196 23.87 -14.13 7.70
CA LEU A 196 23.72 -15.12 6.63
C LEU A 196 23.54 -14.44 5.26
N ALA A 197 22.79 -13.35 5.19
CA ALA A 197 22.62 -12.57 3.96
C ALA A 197 23.96 -11.97 3.50
N SER A 198 24.79 -11.46 4.43
CA SER A 198 26.15 -11.01 4.13
C SER A 198 27.02 -12.14 3.57
N LYS A 199 26.99 -13.33 4.21
CA LYS A 199 27.72 -14.51 3.73
C LYS A 199 27.27 -14.94 2.33
N ILE A 200 25.96 -14.88 2.03
CA ILE A 200 25.43 -15.15 0.69
C ILE A 200 25.99 -14.13 -0.32
N ALA A 201 26.04 -12.85 0.02
CA ALA A 201 26.58 -11.81 -0.85
C ALA A 201 28.08 -12.04 -1.14
N ASP A 202 28.86 -12.44 -0.13
CA ASP A 202 30.27 -12.76 -0.29
C ASP A 202 30.49 -13.97 -1.21
N VAL A 203 29.71 -15.04 -1.01
CA VAL A 203 29.75 -16.24 -1.88
C VAL A 203 29.30 -15.89 -3.30
N ALA A 204 28.27 -15.05 -3.46
CA ALA A 204 27.83 -14.60 -4.77
C ALA A 204 28.90 -13.74 -5.48
N LYS A 205 29.63 -12.91 -4.73
CA LYS A 205 30.79 -12.15 -5.23
C LYS A 205 31.86 -13.11 -5.74
N LEU A 206 32.23 -14.12 -4.96
CA LEU A 206 33.20 -15.15 -5.38
C LEU A 206 32.71 -15.93 -6.61
N ARG A 207 31.43 -16.30 -6.67
CA ARG A 207 30.84 -16.99 -7.81
C ARG A 207 30.90 -16.16 -9.09
N ARG A 208 30.64 -14.85 -9.00
CA ARG A 208 30.75 -13.93 -10.15
C ARG A 208 32.16 -13.90 -10.72
N LEU A 209 33.19 -14.11 -9.91
CA LEU A 209 34.58 -14.16 -10.38
C LEU A 209 34.90 -15.36 -11.28
N LEU A 210 34.08 -16.42 -11.25
CA LEU A 210 34.28 -17.59 -12.11
C LEU A 210 34.04 -17.29 -13.59
N TRP A 211 33.32 -16.21 -13.91
CA TRP A 211 32.98 -15.82 -15.28
C TRP A 211 33.08 -14.31 -15.50
N ALA A 212 33.68 -13.57 -14.55
CA ALA A 212 33.93 -12.15 -14.72
C ALA A 212 35.15 -11.96 -15.63
N ASP A 213 35.00 -11.10 -16.62
CA ASP A 213 36.06 -10.63 -17.53
C ASP A 213 36.39 -9.16 -17.23
N GLY A 214 37.61 -8.72 -17.61
CA GLY A 214 38.04 -7.33 -17.46
C GLY A 214 38.14 -6.81 -16.02
N THR A 215 37.68 -5.58 -15.77
CA THR A 215 37.93 -4.83 -14.52
C THR A 215 37.45 -5.52 -13.23
N PRO A 216 36.31 -6.23 -13.18
CA PRO A 216 35.90 -6.96 -11.99
C PRO A 216 36.85 -8.12 -11.61
N LEU A 217 37.38 -8.85 -12.58
CA LEU A 217 38.37 -9.92 -12.35
C LEU A 217 39.70 -9.32 -11.86
N GLU A 218 40.17 -8.27 -12.56
CA GLU A 218 41.38 -7.53 -12.17
C GLU A 218 41.34 -7.04 -10.71
N ASN A 219 40.23 -6.44 -10.31
CA ASN A 219 40.05 -5.94 -8.93
C ASN A 219 40.06 -7.08 -7.90
N ALA A 220 39.47 -8.23 -8.23
CA ALA A 220 39.43 -9.35 -7.30
C ALA A 220 40.77 -10.05 -7.15
N VAL A 221 41.52 -10.20 -8.26
CA VAL A 221 42.91 -10.66 -8.21
C VAL A 221 43.74 -9.69 -7.37
N ARG A 222 43.54 -8.38 -7.56
CA ARG A 222 44.20 -7.36 -6.72
C ARG A 222 43.93 -7.57 -5.24
N ASP A 223 42.66 -7.65 -4.87
CA ASP A 223 42.25 -7.78 -3.48
C ASP A 223 42.78 -9.10 -2.85
N ALA A 224 42.84 -10.19 -3.63
CA ALA A 224 43.42 -11.46 -3.16
C ALA A 224 44.91 -11.36 -2.84
N PHE A 225 45.70 -10.67 -3.67
CA PHE A 225 47.11 -10.42 -3.37
C PHE A 225 47.30 -9.53 -2.15
N VAL A 226 46.44 -8.51 -1.95
CA VAL A 226 46.48 -7.70 -0.71
C VAL A 226 46.25 -8.56 0.52
N ILE A 227 45.26 -9.48 0.48
CA ILE A 227 44.99 -10.43 1.58
C ILE A 227 46.19 -11.35 1.84
N LEU A 228 46.92 -11.76 0.80
CA LEU A 228 48.14 -12.57 0.91
C LEU A 228 49.35 -11.81 1.46
N GLY A 229 49.20 -10.53 1.83
CA GLY A 229 50.23 -9.72 2.48
C GLY A 229 51.03 -8.83 1.53
N PHE A 230 50.58 -8.65 0.29
CA PHE A 230 51.21 -7.73 -0.65
C PHE A 230 50.70 -6.31 -0.37
N SER A 231 51.58 -5.45 0.13
CA SER A 231 51.20 -4.12 0.64
C SER A 231 50.88 -3.10 -0.45
N GLU A 232 51.37 -3.27 -1.68
CA GLU A 232 51.17 -2.31 -2.78
C GLU A 232 51.01 -3.02 -4.14
N MET A 233 49.86 -2.79 -4.77
CA MET A 233 49.53 -3.24 -6.13
C MET A 233 49.07 -2.02 -6.93
N ARG A 234 49.77 -1.72 -8.03
CA ARG A 234 49.50 -0.51 -8.83
C ARG A 234 49.31 -0.88 -10.30
N LYS A 235 48.33 -0.25 -10.96
CA LYS A 235 48.11 -0.38 -12.41
C LYS A 235 49.04 0.61 -13.11
N ILE A 236 49.98 0.13 -13.92
CA ILE A 236 51.04 0.96 -14.52
C ILE A 236 50.67 1.45 -15.94
N ARG A 237 49.64 0.86 -16.59
CA ARG A 237 49.23 1.24 -17.96
C ARG A 237 47.77 1.68 -18.06
N ALA A 238 47.45 2.30 -19.20
CA ALA A 238 46.15 2.88 -19.54
C ALA A 238 44.98 1.89 -19.29
N PRO A 239 43.75 2.38 -19.00
CA PRO A 239 42.62 1.57 -18.54
C PRO A 239 42.21 0.40 -19.44
N ASN A 240 42.72 0.35 -20.68
CA ASN A 240 42.47 -0.66 -21.70
C ASN A 240 43.55 -1.75 -21.84
N LEU A 241 44.54 -1.83 -20.95
CA LEU A 241 45.59 -2.88 -20.95
C LEU A 241 45.68 -3.57 -19.58
N GLU A 242 45.79 -4.91 -19.59
CA GLU A 242 45.58 -5.83 -18.46
C GLU A 242 46.88 -6.16 -17.67
N ASP A 243 47.72 -5.16 -17.42
CA ASP A 243 49.02 -5.36 -16.75
C ASP A 243 49.00 -4.80 -15.30
N TRP A 244 49.08 -5.69 -14.30
CA TRP A 244 49.27 -5.32 -12.89
C TRP A 244 50.73 -5.52 -12.47
N VAL A 245 51.28 -4.56 -11.73
CA VAL A 245 52.65 -4.65 -11.19
C VAL A 245 52.59 -4.66 -9.67
N MET A 246 53.35 -5.59 -9.09
CA MET A 246 53.51 -5.73 -7.65
C MET A 246 54.97 -5.57 -7.24
N ASP A 247 55.16 -4.94 -6.08
CA ASP A 247 56.48 -4.78 -5.48
C ASP A 247 56.72 -5.91 -4.49
N LEU A 248 57.59 -6.84 -4.85
CA LEU A 248 58.02 -7.92 -3.98
C LEU A 248 59.23 -7.44 -3.16
N LYS A 249 59.01 -7.21 -1.86
CA LYS A 249 60.09 -6.91 -0.93
C LYS A 249 60.72 -8.21 -0.43
N TYR A 250 61.73 -8.70 -1.14
CA TYR A 250 62.62 -9.73 -0.60
C TYR A 250 63.74 -9.05 0.19
N ILE A 251 64.17 -9.70 1.27
CA ILE A 251 65.26 -9.22 2.13
C ILE A 251 66.48 -8.98 1.22
N ASP A 252 66.86 -7.69 1.15
CA ASP A 252 68.00 -7.06 0.46
C ASP A 252 67.92 -6.59 -1.01
N GLU A 253 66.90 -6.91 -1.82
CA GLU A 253 66.73 -6.26 -3.15
C GLU A 253 65.23 -6.21 -3.57
N PHE A 254 64.75 -5.03 -3.99
CA PHE A 254 63.42 -4.91 -4.60
C PHE A 254 63.45 -5.48 -6.02
N LYS A 255 62.63 -6.50 -6.31
CA LYS A 255 62.37 -6.98 -7.68
C LYS A 255 60.91 -6.73 -8.00
N HIS A 256 60.65 -6.08 -9.13
CA HIS A 256 59.28 -5.86 -9.63
C HIS A 256 58.81 -7.10 -10.38
N GLY A 257 57.63 -7.62 -10.00
CA GLY A 257 56.93 -8.67 -10.73
C GLY A 257 55.78 -8.07 -11.54
N VAL A 258 55.66 -8.42 -12.82
CA VAL A 258 54.54 -8.03 -13.68
C VAL A 258 53.66 -9.25 -13.92
N PHE A 259 52.37 -9.12 -13.66
CA PHE A 259 51.36 -10.13 -13.98
C PHE A 259 50.44 -9.58 -15.06
N GLU A 260 50.36 -10.32 -16.17
CA GLU A 260 49.37 -10.12 -17.22
C GLU A 260 48.16 -10.99 -16.87
N ILE A 261 47.00 -10.37 -16.60
CA ILE A 261 45.78 -11.10 -16.25
C ILE A 261 44.89 -11.17 -17.49
N LYS A 262 44.88 -12.32 -18.17
CA LYS A 262 44.01 -12.55 -19.35
C LYS A 262 42.66 -13.11 -18.90
N GLY A 263 41.61 -12.33 -19.09
CA GLY A 263 40.20 -12.72 -18.86
C GLY A 263 39.48 -13.08 -20.14
#